data_AF-A0A952TTR4-F1
#
_entry.id   AF-A0A952TTR4-F1
#
_cell.length_a   1.000
_cell.length_b   1.000
_cell.length_c   1.000
_cell.angle_alpha   90.00
_cell.angle_beta   90.00
_cell.angle_gamma   90.00
#
_symmetry.space_group_name_H-M   'P 1'
#
loop_
_entity.id
_entity.type
_entity.pdbx_description
1 polymer ?
#
loop_
_entity_poly.entity_id
_entity_poly.type
_entity_poly.pdbx_seq_one_letter_code
_entity_poly.pdbx_strand_id
1 'polypeptide(L)'
;MARYHRSLASGALPEFSSQLRYQRKKSWLDVAVPSLLKGENPEALCKSWSDRADELLKEAFDHCFSGEIALFALGKLGARELNLSSDVDLLIIAKEERPEDLPALRKFQKLLSEVTPESFVFRVDFDLRPGGRMGPLIPTVDHFVDYYGNYGETWERMAFVRLRAIAGSDQVQKKVLDFSARFSFRKHLDYSLFEELKLMRRKIHAEHWKRSEGDSYDLKLGVGGIRDVELFFHALQVIHGGKDASLRTASTSQAAHLLSEKQLLPKEDATFLVQHYWDLRALENFVQAKEDHQTHQISKNEPHLPMDLQKKLDGLDSDLKRTDAIVATLLGEAPKAPSNQDIRVLFEEQKLEEHLQEILAIPLLSRHKERDEQTRRSFLQKFLKVAKEQNADVTLALDQLKDFLKAVRAKSTFFDLLLREEHLLREIAWLFGHSRYLGRLLCFRPELLDSFIFRNQDLKTEDLEVLLEGLAEKKLLNEIIEGSRFLKTHDVPSMTQALTESADSIVIALMEALKKEYPSEASILALGKWGAEETGFRSDLDMIFVHPGNPQETDLRFAKRVISRLTDSHRGGSIYPVDLRLRPSGKAGPLVISWAELQDYL
;
A
#
# COMPACT_ATOMS: atom_id res chain seq x y z
N MET A 1 -8.25 40.99 20.25
CA MET A 1 -9.33 41.41 21.17
C MET A 1 -9.55 42.93 21.15
N ALA A 2 -8.60 43.76 21.60
CA ALA A 2 -8.80 45.21 21.69
C ALA A 2 -8.97 45.94 20.34
N ARG A 3 -8.47 45.39 19.22
CA ARG A 3 -8.72 45.90 17.86
C ARG A 3 -10.12 45.55 17.34
N TYR A 4 -10.52 44.29 17.47
CA TYR A 4 -11.88 43.82 17.11
C TYR A 4 -12.97 44.57 17.87
N HIS A 5 -12.81 44.71 19.20
CA HIS A 5 -13.74 45.50 20.01
C HIS A 5 -13.71 47.01 19.67
N ARG A 6 -12.57 47.55 19.24
CA ARG A 6 -12.48 48.93 18.72
C ARG A 6 -13.21 49.10 17.38
N SER A 7 -13.11 48.13 16.47
CA SER A 7 -13.85 48.13 15.19
C SER A 7 -15.37 48.10 15.41
N LEU A 8 -15.82 47.23 16.33
CA LEU A 8 -17.23 47.17 16.73
C LEU A 8 -17.69 48.46 17.40
N ALA A 9 -16.86 49.05 18.28
CA ALA A 9 -17.16 50.31 18.95
C ALA A 9 -17.15 51.53 18.00
N SER A 10 -16.46 51.45 16.85
CA SER A 10 -16.44 52.50 15.83
C SER A 10 -17.50 52.32 14.72
N GLY A 11 -18.37 51.31 14.82
CA GLY A 11 -19.42 51.05 13.81
C GLY A 11 -18.94 50.47 12.48
N ALA A 12 -17.65 50.11 12.37
CA ALA A 12 -17.09 49.48 11.17
C ALA A 12 -17.21 47.96 11.27
N LEU A 13 -17.85 47.32 10.28
CA LEU A 13 -17.91 45.86 10.19
C LEU A 13 -16.48 45.30 10.15
N PRO A 14 -16.10 44.41 11.09
CA PRO A 14 -14.79 43.77 11.06
C PRO A 14 -14.58 43.02 9.75
N GLU A 15 -13.36 43.06 9.21
CA GLU A 15 -12.99 42.23 8.06
C GLU A 15 -13.25 40.74 8.38
N PHE A 16 -13.81 39.99 7.44
CA PHE A 16 -14.23 38.60 7.65
C PHE A 16 -13.11 37.72 8.24
N SER A 17 -11.86 37.92 7.80
CA SER A 17 -10.68 37.25 8.34
C SER A 17 -10.47 37.52 9.84
N SER A 18 -10.67 38.75 10.30
CA SER A 18 -10.55 39.11 11.72
C SER A 18 -11.68 38.50 12.56
N GLN A 19 -12.90 38.44 12.02
CA GLN A 19 -14.04 37.81 12.67
C GLN A 19 -13.81 36.31 12.87
N LEU A 20 -13.36 35.60 11.84
CA LEU A 20 -13.11 34.17 11.88
C LEU A 20 -12.04 33.79 12.92
N ARG A 21 -10.95 34.58 13.00
CA ARG A 21 -9.89 34.40 14.01
C ARG A 21 -10.38 34.67 15.42
N TYR A 22 -11.24 35.68 15.59
CA TYR A 22 -11.87 35.96 16.86
C TYR A 22 -12.77 34.80 17.31
N GLN A 23 -13.62 34.29 16.41
CA GLN A 23 -14.48 33.13 16.70
C GLN A 23 -13.63 31.90 17.05
N ARG A 24 -12.58 31.58 16.28
CA ARG A 24 -11.63 30.51 16.61
C ARG A 24 -11.07 30.65 18.01
N LYS A 25 -10.57 31.83 18.37
CA LYS A 25 -9.94 32.05 19.69
C LYS A 25 -10.95 31.93 20.82
N LYS A 26 -12.16 32.45 20.64
CA LYS A 26 -13.25 32.30 21.62
C LYS A 26 -13.62 30.83 21.78
N SER A 27 -13.90 30.15 20.68
CA SER A 27 -14.22 28.72 20.63
C SER A 27 -13.13 27.85 21.29
N TRP A 28 -11.86 28.17 21.06
CA TRP A 28 -10.73 27.46 21.67
C TRP A 28 -10.69 27.67 23.19
N LEU A 29 -10.86 28.91 23.68
CA LEU A 29 -10.91 29.21 25.11
C LEU A 29 -12.08 28.53 25.81
N ASP A 30 -13.25 28.53 25.17
CA ASP A 30 -14.47 27.90 25.68
C ASP A 30 -14.32 26.37 25.84
N VAL A 31 -13.38 25.75 25.13
CA VAL A 31 -13.07 24.30 25.24
C VAL A 31 -11.87 24.04 26.15
N ALA A 32 -10.76 24.77 25.98
CA ALA A 32 -9.51 24.52 26.67
C ALA A 32 -9.55 24.89 28.17
N VAL A 33 -10.26 25.97 28.53
CA VAL A 33 -10.31 26.43 29.93
C VAL A 33 -11.07 25.44 30.83
N PRO A 34 -12.28 24.97 30.46
CA PRO A 34 -12.97 23.95 31.25
C PRO A 34 -12.17 22.67 31.42
N SER A 35 -11.46 22.19 30.39
CA SER A 35 -10.67 20.98 30.50
C SER A 35 -9.50 21.10 31.48
N LEU A 36 -8.82 22.26 31.50
CA LEU A 36 -7.71 22.51 32.43
C LEU A 36 -8.19 22.67 33.88
N LEU A 37 -9.41 23.18 34.09
CA LEU A 37 -9.91 23.51 35.43
C LEU A 37 -10.81 22.44 36.05
N LYS A 38 -11.55 21.68 35.24
CA LYS A 38 -12.61 20.77 35.71
C LYS A 38 -12.32 19.29 35.43
N GLY A 39 -11.23 18.96 34.74
CA GLY A 39 -10.89 17.59 34.37
C GLY A 39 -11.94 16.97 33.46
N GLU A 40 -12.33 17.69 32.40
CA GLU A 40 -13.32 17.19 31.45
C GLU A 40 -12.84 15.93 30.71
N ASN A 41 -13.80 15.08 30.31
CA ASN A 41 -13.51 13.90 29.50
C ASN A 41 -12.83 14.32 28.18
N PRO A 42 -11.63 13.78 27.86
CA PRO A 42 -10.85 14.18 26.68
C PRO A 42 -11.59 13.90 25.37
N GLU A 43 -12.45 12.88 25.30
CA GLU A 43 -13.29 12.60 24.14
C GLU A 43 -14.32 13.71 23.92
N ALA A 44 -15.01 14.11 24.99
CA ALA A 44 -16.01 15.19 24.93
C ALA A 44 -15.36 16.51 24.52
N LEU A 45 -14.17 16.81 25.06
CA LEU A 45 -13.37 17.96 24.64
C LEU A 45 -13.04 17.92 23.15
N CYS A 46 -12.45 16.81 22.68
CA CYS A 46 -12.01 16.71 21.28
C CYS A 46 -13.19 16.80 20.31
N LYS A 47 -14.34 16.21 20.68
CA LYS A 47 -15.58 16.31 19.91
C LYS A 47 -16.11 17.74 19.87
N SER A 48 -16.17 18.40 21.03
CA SER A 48 -16.63 19.79 21.17
C SER A 48 -15.75 20.77 20.38
N TRP A 49 -14.44 20.53 20.33
CA TRP A 49 -13.51 21.31 19.52
C TRP A 49 -13.66 21.02 18.03
N SER A 50 -13.84 19.75 17.66
CA SER A 50 -14.06 19.35 16.26
C SER A 50 -15.35 19.94 15.69
N ASP A 51 -16.43 19.93 16.46
CA ASP A 51 -17.73 20.49 16.03
C ASP A 51 -17.59 22.02 15.77
N ARG A 52 -16.85 22.75 16.63
CA ARG A 52 -16.52 24.18 16.41
C ARG A 52 -15.57 24.41 15.24
N ALA A 53 -14.64 23.49 15.00
CA ALA A 53 -13.73 23.57 13.85
C ALA A 53 -14.47 23.36 12.53
N ASP A 54 -15.43 22.43 12.48
CA ASP A 54 -16.31 22.23 11.32
C ASP A 54 -17.09 23.50 10.98
N GLU A 55 -17.65 24.20 11.98
CA GLU A 55 -18.39 25.46 11.79
C GLU A 55 -17.50 26.54 11.15
N LEU A 56 -16.30 26.75 11.69
CA LEU A 56 -15.34 27.73 11.19
C LEU A 56 -14.86 27.39 9.77
N LEU A 57 -14.59 26.10 9.50
CA LEU A 57 -14.16 25.63 8.18
C LEU A 57 -15.28 25.77 7.15
N LYS A 58 -16.52 25.49 7.54
CA LYS A 58 -17.71 25.69 6.70
C LYS A 58 -17.90 27.17 6.37
N GLU A 59 -17.84 28.07 7.36
CA GLU A 59 -17.94 29.53 7.13
C GLU A 59 -16.83 30.02 6.18
N ALA A 60 -15.58 29.57 6.39
CA ALA A 60 -14.46 29.91 5.53
C ALA A 60 -14.62 29.37 4.09
N PHE A 61 -15.15 28.15 3.96
CA PHE A 61 -15.34 27.48 2.68
C PHE A 61 -16.44 28.17 1.87
N ASP A 62 -17.60 28.42 2.49
CA ASP A 62 -18.74 29.10 1.89
C ASP A 62 -18.38 30.55 1.47
N HIS A 63 -17.42 31.18 2.14
CA HIS A 63 -16.90 32.50 1.76
C HIS A 63 -15.92 32.50 0.55
N CYS A 64 -15.32 31.35 0.24
CA CYS A 64 -14.29 31.25 -0.79
C CYS A 64 -14.77 30.52 -2.04
N PHE A 65 -15.61 29.50 -1.88
CA PHE A 65 -16.01 28.58 -2.94
C PHE A 65 -17.50 28.70 -3.25
N SER A 66 -17.87 28.38 -4.50
CA SER A 66 -19.24 28.27 -4.96
C SER A 66 -19.34 27.20 -6.05
N GLY A 67 -20.53 26.67 -6.31
CA GLY A 67 -20.77 25.65 -7.35
C GLY A 67 -20.63 24.20 -6.85
N GLU A 68 -20.39 23.27 -7.77
CA GLU A 68 -20.36 21.83 -7.48
C GLU A 68 -19.00 21.35 -6.98
N ILE A 69 -18.66 21.78 -5.76
CA ILE A 69 -17.40 21.49 -5.06
C ILE A 69 -17.69 21.16 -3.59
N ALA A 70 -16.88 20.30 -2.96
CA ALA A 70 -17.07 19.88 -1.57
C ALA A 70 -15.76 19.83 -0.77
N LEU A 71 -15.86 20.14 0.52
CA LEU A 71 -14.80 20.06 1.52
C LEU A 71 -14.98 18.81 2.38
N PHE A 72 -13.90 18.07 2.56
CA PHE A 72 -13.82 16.89 3.41
C PHE A 72 -12.69 17.05 4.43
N ALA A 73 -12.89 16.43 5.59
CA ALA A 73 -11.85 16.23 6.59
C ALA A 73 -11.40 14.78 6.63
N LEU A 74 -10.12 14.63 6.95
CA LEU A 74 -9.45 13.37 7.25
C LEU A 74 -8.89 13.39 8.67
N GLY A 75 -8.22 12.31 9.05
CA GLY A 75 -7.45 12.25 10.30
C GLY A 75 -8.31 12.53 11.53
N LYS A 76 -7.75 13.29 12.48
CA LYS A 76 -8.41 13.60 13.75
C LYS A 76 -9.69 14.41 13.59
N LEU A 77 -9.72 15.40 12.69
CA LEU A 77 -10.92 16.19 12.42
C LEU A 77 -12.03 15.33 11.78
N GLY A 78 -11.65 14.45 10.85
CA GLY A 78 -12.57 13.51 10.22
C GLY A 78 -13.27 12.59 11.21
N ALA A 79 -12.52 12.11 12.21
CA ALA A 79 -13.04 11.32 13.33
C ALA A 79 -13.82 12.11 14.41
N ARG A 80 -13.83 13.45 14.32
CA ARG A 80 -14.29 14.36 15.40
C ARG A 80 -13.51 14.17 16.71
N GLU A 81 -12.22 13.89 16.57
CA GLU A 81 -11.28 13.70 17.64
C GLU A 81 -10.13 14.71 17.48
N LEU A 82 -10.41 15.98 17.18
CA LEU A 82 -9.38 17.02 17.01
C LEU A 82 -8.77 17.42 18.36
N ASN A 83 -7.44 17.51 18.44
CA ASN A 83 -6.76 18.09 19.60
C ASN A 83 -6.80 19.62 19.58
N LEU A 84 -6.55 20.23 20.74
CA LEU A 84 -6.48 21.68 20.92
C LEU A 84 -5.46 22.36 19.98
N SER A 85 -4.30 21.73 19.73
CA SER A 85 -3.32 22.24 18.77
C SER A 85 -2.90 21.16 17.78
N SER A 86 -3.70 20.99 16.73
CA SER A 86 -3.39 20.07 15.62
C SER A 86 -3.69 20.70 14.27
N ASP A 87 -3.02 20.20 13.25
CA ASP A 87 -3.32 20.55 11.87
C ASP A 87 -4.67 19.92 11.48
N VAL A 88 -5.35 20.56 10.52
CA VAL A 88 -6.57 20.03 9.92
C VAL A 88 -6.24 19.45 8.56
N ASP A 89 -6.41 18.12 8.45
CA ASP A 89 -6.23 17.39 7.20
C ASP A 89 -7.47 17.56 6.33
N LEU A 90 -7.35 18.27 5.21
CA LEU A 90 -8.47 18.66 4.35
C LEU A 90 -8.31 18.13 2.92
N LEU A 91 -9.44 17.84 2.29
CA LEU A 91 -9.55 17.59 0.86
C LEU A 91 -10.64 18.45 0.27
N ILE A 92 -10.37 19.03 -0.90
CA ILE A 92 -11.37 19.75 -1.68
C ILE A 92 -11.49 19.04 -3.02
N ILE A 93 -12.70 18.61 -3.37
CA ILE A 93 -12.97 17.85 -4.59
C ILE A 93 -14.08 18.56 -5.35
N ALA A 94 -13.86 18.79 -6.65
CA ALA A 94 -14.84 19.41 -7.53
C ALA A 94 -15.49 18.36 -8.44
N LYS A 95 -16.70 18.64 -8.93
CA LYS A 95 -17.33 17.80 -9.96
C LYS A 95 -16.55 17.84 -11.27
N GLU A 96 -16.13 19.04 -11.67
CA GLU A 96 -15.42 19.33 -12.91
C GLU A 96 -14.33 20.39 -12.66
N GLU A 97 -13.37 20.49 -13.56
CA GLU A 97 -12.27 21.45 -13.43
C GLU A 97 -12.75 22.87 -13.74
N ARG A 98 -12.49 23.79 -12.82
CA ARG A 98 -12.86 25.21 -12.95
C ARG A 98 -11.67 26.13 -12.61
N PRO A 99 -11.22 26.99 -13.55
CA PRO A 99 -10.08 27.86 -13.32
C PRO A 99 -10.20 28.79 -12.09
N GLU A 100 -11.42 29.21 -11.74
CA GLU A 100 -11.72 30.08 -10.60
C GLU A 100 -11.53 29.42 -9.22
N ASP A 101 -11.52 28.08 -9.16
CA ASP A 101 -11.40 27.35 -7.88
C ASP A 101 -9.97 27.43 -7.32
N LEU A 102 -8.94 27.60 -8.17
CA LEU A 102 -7.55 27.75 -7.71
C LEU A 102 -7.29 29.08 -6.97
N PRO A 103 -7.72 30.26 -7.49
CA PRO A 103 -7.74 31.49 -6.71
C PRO A 103 -8.54 31.38 -5.42
N ALA A 104 -9.71 30.72 -5.44
CA ALA A 104 -10.52 30.48 -4.26
C ALA A 104 -9.78 29.65 -3.20
N LEU A 105 -9.08 28.60 -3.60
CA LEU A 105 -8.22 27.80 -2.72
C LEU A 105 -7.11 28.61 -2.09
N ARG A 106 -6.42 29.46 -2.85
CA ARG A 106 -5.38 30.35 -2.31
C ARG A 106 -5.96 31.32 -1.28
N LYS A 107 -7.15 31.87 -1.54
CA LYS A 107 -7.88 32.73 -0.59
C LYS A 107 -8.25 31.96 0.68
N PHE A 108 -8.77 30.73 0.54
CA PHE A 108 -9.13 29.86 1.65
C PHE A 108 -7.92 29.48 2.51
N GLN A 109 -6.82 29.06 1.89
CA GLN A 109 -5.56 28.75 2.59
C GLN A 109 -5.02 29.97 3.34
N LYS A 110 -5.04 31.16 2.71
CA LYS A 110 -4.62 32.40 3.35
C LYS A 110 -5.50 32.75 4.55
N LEU A 111 -6.82 32.67 4.37
CA LEU A 111 -7.80 32.95 5.42
C LEU A 111 -7.58 32.08 6.66
N LEU A 112 -7.24 30.80 6.47
CA LEU A 112 -7.04 29.87 7.56
C LEU A 112 -5.66 29.96 8.22
N SER A 113 -4.58 30.03 7.42
CA SER A 113 -3.22 29.79 7.91
C SER A 113 -2.34 31.04 8.03
N GLU A 114 -2.73 32.19 7.45
CA GLU A 114 -1.95 33.43 7.61
C GLU A 114 -1.87 33.82 9.09
N VAL A 115 -0.67 34.15 9.57
CA VAL A 115 -0.47 34.59 10.97
C VAL A 115 -0.65 36.10 11.04
N THR A 116 -1.59 36.54 11.87
CA THR A 116 -1.91 37.96 12.10
C THR A 116 -1.75 38.29 13.59
N PRO A 117 -1.89 39.56 14.04
CA PRO A 117 -1.94 39.88 15.47
C PRO A 117 -3.06 39.15 16.23
N GLU A 118 -4.12 38.74 15.53
CA GLU A 118 -5.20 37.90 16.04
C GLU A 118 -4.88 36.39 16.00
N SER A 119 -3.64 36.02 15.66
CA SER A 119 -3.14 34.66 15.38
C SER A 119 -3.73 34.06 14.08
N PHE A 120 -3.55 32.75 13.88
CA PHE A 120 -4.10 31.92 12.79
C PHE A 120 -5.47 31.32 13.14
N VAL A 121 -6.22 30.83 12.13
CA VAL A 121 -7.44 30.04 12.37
C VAL A 121 -7.06 28.56 12.54
N PHE A 122 -6.51 27.96 11.47
CA PHE A 122 -6.00 26.59 11.45
C PHE A 122 -4.74 26.46 10.59
N ARG A 123 -3.85 25.56 11.01
CA ARG A 123 -2.81 25.00 10.13
C ARG A 123 -3.48 23.95 9.27
N VAL A 124 -3.45 24.12 7.95
CA VAL A 124 -4.15 23.24 7.00
C VAL A 124 -3.15 22.33 6.29
N ASP A 125 -3.49 21.06 6.15
CA ASP A 125 -2.73 20.09 5.36
C ASP A 125 -3.62 19.51 4.24
N PHE A 126 -3.13 19.54 3.00
CA PHE A 126 -3.78 19.00 1.81
C PHE A 126 -2.95 17.86 1.17
N ASP A 127 -1.93 17.35 1.86
CA ASP A 127 -0.99 16.37 1.31
C ASP A 127 -1.60 14.96 1.16
N LEU A 128 -2.77 14.70 1.76
CA LEU A 128 -3.53 13.45 1.63
C LEU A 128 -4.41 13.35 0.37
N ARG A 129 -4.31 14.33 -0.54
CA ARG A 129 -5.04 14.32 -1.82
C ARG A 129 -4.46 13.30 -2.82
N PRO A 130 -5.21 12.86 -3.85
CA PRO A 130 -4.70 12.02 -4.92
C PRO A 130 -3.34 12.50 -5.44
N GLY A 131 -2.32 11.65 -5.43
CA GLY A 131 -0.96 11.98 -5.89
C GLY A 131 -0.16 12.91 -4.95
N GLY A 132 -0.70 13.26 -3.78
CA GLY A 132 -0.11 14.18 -2.81
C GLY A 132 0.34 15.49 -3.44
N ARG A 133 1.52 16.01 -3.07
CA ARG A 133 2.05 17.26 -3.67
C ARG A 133 2.23 17.26 -5.19
N MET A 134 2.29 16.10 -5.83
CA MET A 134 2.42 16.01 -7.30
C MET A 134 1.07 15.95 -8.01
N GLY A 135 -0.01 15.72 -7.26
CA GLY A 135 -1.37 15.69 -7.80
C GLY A 135 -2.03 17.07 -7.83
N PRO A 136 -3.17 17.18 -8.53
CA PRO A 136 -3.94 18.41 -8.62
C PRO A 136 -4.33 18.91 -7.23
N LEU A 137 -4.28 20.22 -7.02
CA LEU A 137 -4.67 20.84 -5.74
C LEU A 137 -6.16 20.65 -5.44
N ILE A 138 -6.98 20.60 -6.49
CA ILE A 138 -8.42 20.33 -6.45
C ILE A 138 -8.69 19.23 -7.49
N PRO A 139 -8.61 17.94 -7.12
CA PRO A 139 -8.98 16.86 -8.02
C PRO A 139 -10.48 16.94 -8.39
N THR A 140 -10.81 16.48 -9.60
CA THR A 140 -12.19 16.19 -9.96
C THR A 140 -12.65 14.88 -9.32
N VAL A 141 -13.96 14.65 -9.23
CA VAL A 141 -14.51 13.36 -8.78
C VAL A 141 -13.98 12.21 -9.65
N ASP A 142 -13.91 12.39 -10.97
CA ASP A 142 -13.42 11.35 -11.88
C ASP A 142 -11.94 11.06 -11.64
N HIS A 143 -11.10 12.09 -11.51
CA HIS A 143 -9.68 11.91 -11.16
C HIS A 143 -9.49 11.21 -9.81
N PHE A 144 -10.30 11.56 -8.82
CA PHE A 144 -10.28 10.94 -7.50
C PHE A 144 -10.60 9.44 -7.58
N VAL A 145 -11.67 9.08 -8.31
CA VAL A 145 -12.08 7.69 -8.55
C VAL A 145 -11.01 6.92 -9.31
N ASP A 146 -10.48 7.49 -10.38
CA ASP A 146 -9.46 6.87 -11.23
C ASP A 146 -8.15 6.65 -10.49
N TYR A 147 -7.69 7.64 -9.71
CA TYR A 147 -6.44 7.55 -8.97
C TYR A 147 -6.51 6.43 -7.93
N TYR A 148 -7.51 6.45 -7.05
CA TYR A 148 -7.62 5.45 -5.98
C TYR A 148 -8.07 4.08 -6.49
N GLY A 149 -8.77 4.04 -7.63
CA GLY A 149 -9.15 2.80 -8.30
C GLY A 149 -7.93 2.02 -8.81
N ASN A 150 -6.95 2.72 -9.39
CA ASN A 150 -5.81 2.10 -10.07
C ASN A 150 -4.50 2.14 -9.26
N TYR A 151 -4.28 3.18 -8.46
CA TYR A 151 -2.99 3.48 -7.81
C TYR A 151 -3.07 3.56 -6.28
N GLY A 152 -4.26 3.43 -5.70
CA GLY A 152 -4.47 3.68 -4.29
C GLY A 152 -3.76 2.67 -3.37
N GLU A 153 -2.95 3.18 -2.46
CA GLU A 153 -2.11 2.39 -1.54
C GLU A 153 -2.85 2.06 -0.23
N THR A 154 -2.39 1.05 0.50
CA THR A 154 -3.01 0.62 1.77
C THR A 154 -2.98 1.69 2.85
N TRP A 155 -1.95 2.51 2.93
CA TRP A 155 -1.92 3.63 3.88
C TRP A 155 -2.98 4.68 3.57
N GLU A 156 -3.32 4.90 2.29
CA GLU A 156 -4.42 5.77 1.88
C GLU A 156 -5.76 5.16 2.29
N ARG A 157 -5.92 3.82 2.17
CA ARG A 157 -7.12 3.13 2.67
C ARG A 157 -7.35 3.37 4.15
N MET A 158 -6.29 3.30 4.96
CA MET A 158 -6.35 3.59 6.40
C MET A 158 -6.74 5.04 6.66
N ALA A 159 -6.13 5.99 5.94
CA ALA A 159 -6.46 7.41 6.08
C ALA A 159 -7.96 7.67 5.81
N PHE A 160 -8.53 7.04 4.77
CA PHE A 160 -9.92 7.20 4.39
C PHE A 160 -10.95 6.52 5.32
N VAL A 161 -10.52 5.68 6.28
CA VAL A 161 -11.41 5.20 7.35
C VAL A 161 -12.04 6.37 8.12
N ARG A 162 -11.31 7.49 8.20
CA ARG A 162 -11.75 8.71 8.89
C ARG A 162 -12.20 9.81 7.93
N LEU A 163 -12.52 9.50 6.67
CA LEU A 163 -13.03 10.51 5.74
C LEU A 163 -14.44 10.95 6.12
N ARG A 164 -14.66 12.27 6.17
CA ARG A 164 -15.97 12.84 6.45
C ARG A 164 -16.16 14.14 5.68
N ALA A 165 -17.36 14.36 5.14
CA ALA A 165 -17.71 15.63 4.53
C ALA A 165 -17.98 16.72 5.59
N ILE A 166 -17.58 17.96 5.29
CA ILE A 166 -17.84 19.14 6.12
C ILE A 166 -18.84 20.08 5.43
N ALA A 167 -18.60 20.42 4.16
CA ALA A 167 -19.34 21.45 3.45
C ALA A 167 -19.35 21.23 1.93
N GLY A 168 -20.21 21.99 1.22
CA GLY A 168 -20.30 22.01 -0.24
C GLY A 168 -21.33 21.04 -0.83
N SER A 169 -21.21 20.71 -2.12
CA SER A 169 -22.23 19.98 -2.89
C SER A 169 -22.51 18.56 -2.39
N ASP A 170 -23.76 18.27 -2.02
CA ASP A 170 -24.23 16.94 -1.60
C ASP A 170 -23.98 15.86 -2.67
N GLN A 171 -24.07 16.22 -3.95
CA GLN A 171 -23.82 15.28 -5.05
C GLN A 171 -22.35 14.84 -5.08
N VAL A 172 -21.42 15.79 -4.90
CA VAL A 172 -19.98 15.50 -4.83
C VAL A 172 -19.66 14.71 -3.57
N GLN A 173 -20.20 15.14 -2.41
CA GLN A 173 -20.03 14.44 -1.14
C GLN A 173 -20.44 12.97 -1.23
N LYS A 174 -21.65 12.70 -1.74
CA LYS A 174 -22.15 11.34 -1.89
C LYS A 174 -21.26 10.48 -2.78
N LYS A 175 -20.86 10.98 -3.97
CA LYS A 175 -20.00 10.22 -4.90
C LYS A 175 -18.65 9.86 -4.28
N VAL A 176 -18.01 10.83 -3.61
CA VAL A 176 -16.72 10.64 -2.95
C VAL A 176 -16.84 9.64 -1.79
N LEU A 177 -17.80 9.84 -0.88
CA LEU A 177 -17.99 8.98 0.29
C LEU A 177 -18.36 7.54 -0.12
N ASP A 178 -19.24 7.37 -1.11
CA ASP A 178 -19.62 6.05 -1.63
C ASP A 178 -18.41 5.31 -2.23
N PHE A 179 -17.56 6.04 -2.97
CA PHE A 179 -16.34 5.46 -3.54
C PHE A 179 -15.31 5.14 -2.44
N SER A 180 -15.03 6.07 -1.53
CA SER A 180 -14.08 5.89 -0.43
C SER A 180 -14.46 4.71 0.47
N ALA A 181 -15.75 4.51 0.73
CA ALA A 181 -16.23 3.34 1.47
C ALA A 181 -15.89 2.02 0.74
N ARG A 182 -16.02 1.95 -0.59
CA ARG A 182 -15.63 0.77 -1.38
C ARG A 182 -14.11 0.60 -1.45
N PHE A 183 -13.37 1.71 -1.50
CA PHE A 183 -11.91 1.72 -1.54
C PHE A 183 -11.32 1.22 -0.21
N SER A 184 -11.76 1.76 0.92
CA SER A 184 -11.23 1.38 2.24
C SER A 184 -11.72 0.02 2.71
N PHE A 185 -12.97 -0.35 2.44
CA PHE A 185 -13.61 -1.54 3.00
C PHE A 185 -13.92 -2.59 1.93
N ARG A 186 -12.88 -3.25 1.41
CA ARG A 186 -13.01 -4.30 0.39
C ARG A 186 -13.66 -5.57 0.96
N LYS A 187 -14.52 -6.21 0.17
CA LYS A 187 -15.16 -7.49 0.55
C LYS A 187 -14.17 -8.67 0.55
N HIS A 188 -13.21 -8.63 -0.36
CA HIS A 188 -12.13 -9.62 -0.50
C HIS A 188 -10.83 -8.96 -0.05
N LEU A 189 -10.14 -9.62 0.87
CA LEU A 189 -8.84 -9.16 1.36
C LEU A 189 -7.76 -9.71 0.46
N ASP A 190 -6.79 -8.87 0.14
CA ASP A 190 -5.55 -9.32 -0.48
C ASP A 190 -4.66 -9.94 0.61
N TYR A 191 -3.92 -10.99 0.26
CA TYR A 191 -2.95 -11.62 1.14
C TYR A 191 -1.80 -10.65 1.51
N SER A 192 -1.54 -9.61 0.69
CA SER A 192 -0.51 -8.58 0.97
C SER A 192 -0.85 -7.63 2.12
N LEU A 193 -2.14 -7.47 2.47
CA LEU A 193 -2.61 -6.43 3.38
C LEU A 193 -1.93 -6.50 4.76
N PHE A 194 -1.79 -7.70 5.32
CA PHE A 194 -1.18 -7.89 6.64
C PHE A 194 0.29 -7.48 6.66
N GLU A 195 1.05 -7.80 5.62
CA GLU A 195 2.46 -7.41 5.51
C GLU A 195 2.61 -5.90 5.29
N GLU A 196 1.72 -5.29 4.52
CA GLU A 196 1.69 -3.83 4.32
C GLU A 196 1.36 -3.07 5.62
N LEU A 197 0.46 -3.61 6.45
CA LEU A 197 0.14 -3.05 7.77
C LEU A 197 1.32 -3.17 8.74
N LYS A 198 2.00 -4.31 8.78
CA LYS A 198 3.26 -4.48 9.53
C LYS A 198 4.31 -3.46 9.07
N LEU A 199 4.48 -3.29 7.75
CA LEU A 199 5.42 -2.33 7.18
C LEU A 199 5.10 -0.88 7.61
N MET A 200 3.81 -0.54 7.66
CA MET A 200 3.34 0.77 8.12
C MET A 200 3.68 1.01 9.58
N ARG A 201 3.38 0.04 10.46
CA ARG A 201 3.77 0.08 11.88
C ARG A 201 5.27 0.31 12.05
N ARG A 202 6.08 -0.44 11.30
CA ARG A 202 7.56 -0.26 11.31
C ARG A 202 7.98 1.15 10.86
N LYS A 203 7.33 1.73 9.84
CA LYS A 203 7.62 3.10 9.38
C LYS A 203 7.29 4.15 10.44
N ILE A 204 6.18 3.98 11.16
CA ILE A 204 5.78 4.88 12.27
C ILE A 204 6.87 4.93 13.32
N HIS A 205 7.33 3.78 13.80
CA HIS A 205 8.37 3.77 14.84
C HIS A 205 9.75 4.17 14.32
N ALA A 206 10.08 3.89 13.06
CA ALA A 206 11.30 4.40 12.43
C ALA A 206 11.36 5.94 12.46
N GLU A 207 10.23 6.62 12.28
CA GLU A 207 10.14 8.08 12.44
C GLU A 207 10.26 8.52 13.90
N HIS A 208 9.76 7.72 14.85
CA HIS A 208 9.97 7.97 16.29
C HIS A 208 11.46 7.95 16.65
N TRP A 209 12.18 6.86 16.36
CA TRP A 209 13.59 6.73 16.76
C TRP A 209 14.53 7.78 16.16
N LYS A 210 14.17 8.37 15.01
CA LYS A 210 14.90 9.50 14.43
C LYS A 210 14.79 10.78 15.25
N ARG A 211 13.72 10.91 16.03
CA ARG A 211 13.36 12.10 16.81
C ARG A 211 13.54 11.87 18.32
N SER A 212 13.82 10.62 18.73
CA SER A 212 14.01 10.24 20.12
C SER A 212 15.34 10.79 20.67
N GLU A 213 15.29 11.93 21.34
CA GLU A 213 16.39 12.46 22.16
C GLU A 213 15.86 12.86 23.55
N GLY A 214 16.57 12.49 24.61
CA GLY A 214 16.33 13.00 25.98
C GLY A 214 15.36 12.18 26.85
N ASP A 215 14.92 12.81 27.95
CA ASP A 215 14.08 12.23 29.00
C ASP A 215 12.59 12.61 28.85
N SER A 216 12.02 12.29 27.69
CA SER A 216 10.63 12.57 27.35
C SER A 216 9.96 11.41 26.63
N TYR A 217 8.63 11.33 26.73
CA TYR A 217 7.81 10.38 25.99
C TYR A 217 7.24 11.04 24.73
N ASP A 218 7.36 10.35 23.59
CA ASP A 218 6.61 10.66 22.38
C ASP A 218 5.26 9.96 22.42
N LEU A 219 4.22 10.70 22.82
CA LEU A 219 2.88 10.17 22.99
C LEU A 219 2.26 9.67 21.68
N LYS A 220 2.75 10.16 20.53
CA LYS A 220 2.13 9.90 19.22
C LYS A 220 2.80 8.78 18.45
N LEU A 221 4.12 8.85 18.27
CA LEU A 221 4.88 7.90 17.44
C LEU A 221 5.61 6.84 18.28
N GLY A 222 5.68 7.02 19.60
CA GLY A 222 6.27 6.04 20.52
C GLY A 222 5.62 4.67 20.40
N VAL A 223 6.38 3.63 20.79
CA VAL A 223 5.88 2.25 20.83
C VAL A 223 4.69 2.16 21.79
N GLY A 224 3.55 1.65 21.33
CA GLY A 224 2.30 1.65 22.09
C GLY A 224 1.61 3.03 22.21
N GLY A 225 2.07 4.03 21.46
CA GLY A 225 1.51 5.38 21.44
C GLY A 225 0.24 5.52 20.60
N ILE A 226 -0.22 6.75 20.41
CA ILE A 226 -1.50 7.06 19.74
C ILE A 226 -1.57 6.44 18.34
N ARG A 227 -0.49 6.50 17.54
CA ARG A 227 -0.49 5.95 16.18
C ARG A 227 -0.61 4.43 16.14
N ASP A 228 -0.09 3.71 17.12
CA ASP A 228 -0.22 2.25 17.20
C ASP A 228 -1.69 1.87 17.44
N VAL A 229 -2.35 2.55 18.37
CA VAL A 229 -3.76 2.33 18.66
C VAL A 229 -4.64 2.66 17.45
N GLU A 230 -4.39 3.79 16.78
CA GLU A 230 -5.11 4.17 15.54
C GLU A 230 -4.92 3.12 14.44
N LEU A 231 -3.67 2.72 14.17
CA LEU A 231 -3.36 1.76 13.14
C LEU A 231 -4.01 0.41 13.42
N PHE A 232 -4.02 -0.03 14.68
CA PHE A 232 -4.64 -1.30 15.09
C PHE A 232 -6.14 -1.31 14.85
N PHE A 233 -6.86 -0.26 15.28
CA PHE A 233 -8.30 -0.17 15.02
C PHE A 233 -8.60 -0.03 13.52
N HIS A 234 -7.86 0.82 12.79
CA HIS A 234 -8.05 0.97 11.34
C HIS A 234 -7.79 -0.34 10.59
N ALA A 235 -6.77 -1.10 10.99
CA ALA A 235 -6.49 -2.42 10.42
C ALA A 235 -7.69 -3.36 10.58
N LEU A 236 -8.21 -3.50 11.81
CA LEU A 236 -9.40 -4.34 12.08
C LEU A 236 -10.63 -3.85 11.30
N GLN A 237 -10.84 -2.53 11.23
CA GLN A 237 -11.94 -1.95 10.48
C GLN A 237 -11.82 -2.20 8.98
N VAL A 238 -10.63 -2.12 8.39
CA VAL A 238 -10.43 -2.40 6.96
C VAL A 238 -10.55 -3.90 6.66
N ILE A 239 -10.04 -4.76 7.54
CA ILE A 239 -10.15 -6.22 7.42
C ILE A 239 -11.61 -6.68 7.45
N HIS A 240 -12.42 -6.13 8.37
CA HIS A 240 -13.76 -6.63 8.64
C HIS A 240 -14.89 -5.75 8.07
N GLY A 241 -14.64 -4.46 7.87
CA GLY A 241 -15.63 -3.47 7.45
C GLY A 241 -16.19 -3.69 6.06
N GLY A 242 -15.50 -4.43 5.19
CA GLY A 242 -16.03 -4.82 3.88
C GLY A 242 -17.22 -5.77 3.99
N LYS A 243 -17.18 -6.68 4.97
CA LYS A 243 -18.24 -7.65 5.28
C LYS A 243 -19.30 -7.07 6.22
N ASP A 244 -18.89 -6.16 7.11
CA ASP A 244 -19.77 -5.56 8.09
C ASP A 244 -19.73 -4.03 8.05
N ALA A 245 -20.78 -3.42 7.51
CA ALA A 245 -20.85 -1.98 7.37
C ALA A 245 -20.92 -1.23 8.71
N SER A 246 -21.31 -1.88 9.82
CA SER A 246 -21.37 -1.19 11.12
C SER A 246 -19.97 -0.79 11.60
N LEU A 247 -18.92 -1.52 11.19
CA LEU A 247 -17.53 -1.24 11.55
C LEU A 247 -16.93 -0.03 10.80
N ARG A 248 -17.65 0.59 9.86
CA ARG A 248 -17.18 1.73 9.07
C ARG A 248 -17.35 3.08 9.77
N THR A 249 -17.25 3.09 11.10
CA THR A 249 -17.27 4.32 11.89
C THR A 249 -15.91 5.02 11.89
N ALA A 250 -15.90 6.35 11.93
CA ALA A 250 -14.65 7.11 12.05
C ALA A 250 -14.16 7.23 13.52
N SER A 251 -15.04 7.02 14.50
CA SER A 251 -14.73 7.16 15.94
C SER A 251 -13.97 5.95 16.46
N THR A 252 -12.87 6.21 17.15
CA THR A 252 -12.02 5.19 17.78
C THR A 252 -12.77 4.45 18.89
N SER A 253 -13.47 5.18 19.76
CA SER A 253 -14.28 4.62 20.85
C SER A 253 -15.39 3.72 20.31
N GLN A 254 -16.10 4.19 19.27
CA GLN A 254 -17.19 3.41 18.67
C GLN A 254 -16.65 2.17 17.94
N ALA A 255 -15.51 2.28 17.24
CA ALA A 255 -14.88 1.14 16.59
C ALA A 255 -14.53 0.05 17.60
N ALA A 256 -13.89 0.41 18.72
CA ALA A 256 -13.54 -0.54 19.78
C ALA A 256 -14.77 -1.25 20.37
N HIS A 257 -15.85 -0.51 20.64
CA HIS A 257 -17.10 -1.08 21.13
C HIS A 257 -17.66 -2.13 20.16
N LEU A 258 -17.79 -1.76 18.88
CA LEU A 258 -18.35 -2.64 17.85
C LEU A 258 -17.46 -3.86 17.56
N LEU A 259 -16.14 -3.70 17.59
CA LEU A 259 -15.18 -4.80 17.45
C LEU A 259 -15.30 -5.79 18.62
N SER A 260 -15.52 -5.29 19.83
CA SER A 260 -15.74 -6.13 21.01
C SER A 260 -17.10 -6.85 20.97
N GLU A 261 -18.19 -6.15 20.63
CA GLU A 261 -19.52 -6.76 20.48
C GLU A 261 -19.54 -7.90 19.47
N LYS A 262 -18.74 -7.78 18.40
CA LYS A 262 -18.59 -8.79 17.36
C LYS A 262 -17.52 -9.85 17.64
N GLN A 263 -16.93 -9.84 18.83
CA GLN A 263 -15.91 -10.81 19.28
C GLN A 263 -14.66 -10.81 18.40
N LEU A 264 -14.37 -9.71 17.71
CA LEU A 264 -13.16 -9.51 16.90
C LEU A 264 -11.99 -8.98 17.74
N LEU A 265 -12.28 -8.43 18.91
CA LEU A 265 -11.30 -7.97 19.91
C LEU A 265 -11.81 -8.34 21.30
N PRO A 266 -11.00 -8.96 22.18
CA PRO A 266 -11.42 -9.24 23.55
C PRO A 266 -11.88 -7.97 24.27
N LYS A 267 -12.96 -8.08 25.06
CA LYS A 267 -13.57 -6.94 25.75
C LYS A 267 -12.60 -6.20 26.67
N GLU A 268 -11.73 -6.94 27.34
CA GLU A 268 -10.71 -6.37 28.21
C GLU A 268 -9.72 -5.51 27.41
N ASP A 269 -9.20 -6.03 26.30
CA ASP A 269 -8.26 -5.33 25.43
C ASP A 269 -8.92 -4.11 24.78
N ALA A 270 -10.16 -4.23 24.29
CA ALA A 270 -10.91 -3.11 23.73
C ALA A 270 -11.10 -1.98 24.76
N THR A 271 -11.49 -2.33 25.99
CA THR A 271 -11.70 -1.36 27.07
C THR A 271 -10.39 -0.67 27.45
N PHE A 272 -9.31 -1.46 27.59
CA PHE A 272 -7.99 -0.94 27.90
C PHE A 272 -7.44 -0.01 26.81
N LEU A 273 -7.50 -0.42 25.53
CA LEU A 273 -6.97 0.38 24.42
C LEU A 273 -7.70 1.72 24.27
N VAL A 274 -9.03 1.76 24.47
CA VAL A 274 -9.80 3.01 24.43
C VAL A 274 -9.42 3.93 25.59
N GLN A 275 -9.31 3.37 26.80
CA GLN A 275 -8.91 4.14 27.98
C GLN A 275 -7.51 4.73 27.78
N HIS A 276 -6.55 3.90 27.39
CA HIS A 276 -5.17 4.32 27.13
C HIS A 276 -5.08 5.34 25.99
N TYR A 277 -5.84 5.15 24.90
CA TYR A 277 -5.94 6.14 23.82
C TYR A 277 -6.34 7.51 24.37
N TRP A 278 -7.41 7.58 25.14
CA TRP A 278 -7.89 8.85 25.69
C TRP A 278 -6.99 9.43 26.77
N ASP A 279 -6.23 8.60 27.49
CA ASP A 279 -5.22 9.04 28.44
C ASP A 279 -4.02 9.67 27.74
N LEU A 280 -3.50 9.06 26.68
CA LEU A 280 -2.48 9.65 25.81
C LEU A 280 -2.97 10.98 25.22
N ARG A 281 -4.22 11.03 24.75
CA ARG A 281 -4.83 12.24 24.18
C ARG A 281 -5.05 13.33 25.23
N ALA A 282 -5.33 12.99 26.48
CA ALA A 282 -5.42 13.95 27.57
C ALA A 282 -4.06 14.57 27.89
N LEU A 283 -3.01 13.75 27.99
CA LEU A 283 -1.62 14.21 28.18
C LEU A 283 -1.18 15.09 27.00
N GLU A 284 -1.45 14.67 25.76
CA GLU A 284 -1.12 15.41 24.53
C GLU A 284 -1.83 16.76 24.50
N ASN A 285 -3.13 16.82 24.78
CA ASN A 285 -3.87 18.08 24.82
C ASN A 285 -3.37 19.02 25.93
N PHE A 286 -2.98 18.48 27.09
CA PHE A 286 -2.45 19.28 28.19
C PHE A 286 -1.16 20.00 27.79
N VAL A 287 -0.17 19.28 27.21
CA VAL A 287 1.09 19.91 26.78
C VAL A 287 0.87 20.88 25.63
N GLN A 288 -0.07 20.60 24.71
CA GLN A 288 -0.41 21.50 23.62
C GLN A 288 -1.10 22.79 24.11
N ALA A 289 -1.92 22.71 25.16
CA ALA A 289 -2.67 23.84 25.68
C ALA A 289 -1.80 24.92 26.36
N LYS A 290 -0.59 24.57 26.83
CA LYS A 290 0.32 25.52 27.52
C LYS A 290 0.68 26.70 26.64
N GLU A 291 0.98 26.46 25.36
CA GLU A 291 1.46 27.48 24.43
C GLU A 291 0.70 27.49 23.09
N ASP A 292 -0.36 26.68 22.93
CA ASP A 292 -1.01 26.42 21.63
C ASP A 292 0.02 25.96 20.58
N HIS A 293 0.91 25.06 21.01
CA HIS A 293 2.00 24.52 20.20
C HIS A 293 1.73 23.06 19.86
N GLN A 294 2.02 22.68 18.61
CA GLN A 294 1.91 21.30 18.16
C GLN A 294 3.11 20.50 18.68
N THR A 295 2.97 19.96 19.89
CA THR A 295 3.93 19.03 20.49
C THR A 295 3.28 17.69 20.77
N HIS A 296 4.09 16.64 20.70
CA HIS A 296 3.75 15.28 21.07
C HIS A 296 4.65 14.75 22.19
N GLN A 297 5.58 15.59 22.67
CA GLN A 297 6.55 15.24 23.70
C GLN A 297 6.05 15.70 25.06
N ILE A 298 6.17 14.85 26.06
CA ILE A 298 5.95 15.18 27.47
C ILE A 298 7.16 14.74 28.29
N SER A 299 7.64 15.60 29.20
CA SER A 299 8.74 15.21 30.08
C SER A 299 8.27 14.12 31.06
N LYS A 300 9.17 13.20 31.44
CA LYS A 300 8.82 12.21 32.48
C LYS A 300 8.52 12.87 33.83
N ASN A 301 9.09 14.04 34.08
CA ASN A 301 8.88 14.85 35.28
C ASN A 301 8.19 16.17 34.91
N GLU A 302 7.10 16.08 34.13
CA GLU A 302 6.41 17.26 33.62
C GLU A 302 5.86 18.15 34.76
N PRO A 303 6.31 19.41 34.88
CA PRO A 303 5.96 20.23 36.02
C PRO A 303 4.51 20.71 35.95
N HIS A 304 3.90 20.85 37.13
CA HIS A 304 2.54 21.36 37.33
C HIS A 304 1.44 20.54 36.64
N LEU A 305 1.63 19.22 36.49
CA LEU A 305 0.55 18.33 36.04
C LEU A 305 -0.55 18.25 37.10
N PRO A 306 -1.83 18.37 36.70
CA PRO A 306 -2.96 17.99 37.53
C PRO A 306 -2.83 16.54 38.03
N MET A 307 -3.33 16.26 39.24
CA MET A 307 -3.11 14.98 39.93
C MET A 307 -3.66 13.77 39.16
N ASP A 308 -4.76 13.95 38.43
CA ASP A 308 -5.36 12.94 37.55
C ASP A 308 -4.47 12.63 36.33
N LEU A 309 -3.89 13.64 35.70
CA LEU A 309 -2.93 13.46 34.61
C LEU A 309 -1.59 12.91 35.11
N GLN A 310 -1.15 13.28 36.32
CA GLN A 310 0.07 12.74 36.93
C GLN A 310 -0.03 11.23 37.09
N LYS A 311 -1.17 10.72 37.59
CA LYS A 311 -1.40 9.27 37.69
C LYS A 311 -1.30 8.53 36.35
N LYS A 312 -1.80 9.15 35.28
CA LYS A 312 -1.70 8.60 33.92
C LYS A 312 -0.25 8.58 33.44
N LEU A 313 0.51 9.64 33.72
CA LEU A 313 1.93 9.72 33.38
C LEU A 313 2.76 8.70 34.18
N ASP A 314 2.45 8.49 35.46
CA ASP A 314 3.13 7.54 36.34
C ASP A 314 2.95 6.08 35.85
N GLY A 315 1.77 5.72 35.34
CA GLY A 315 1.46 4.40 34.78
C GLY A 315 1.81 4.21 33.30
N LEU A 316 2.28 5.27 32.63
CA LEU A 316 2.38 5.31 31.17
C LEU A 316 3.27 4.21 30.60
N ASP A 317 4.41 3.89 31.23
CA ASP A 317 5.34 2.87 30.73
C ASP A 317 4.71 1.47 30.70
N SER A 318 3.92 1.11 31.73
CA SER A 318 3.22 -0.18 31.73
C SER A 318 2.12 -0.23 30.67
N ASP A 319 1.41 0.88 30.48
CA ASP A 319 0.30 0.93 29.53
C ASP A 319 0.79 0.96 28.08
N LEU A 320 1.91 1.63 27.79
CA LEU A 320 2.59 1.56 26.49
C LEU A 320 3.02 0.13 26.16
N LYS A 321 3.64 -0.59 27.12
CA LYS A 321 4.06 -1.99 26.94
C LYS A 321 2.88 -2.93 26.71
N ARG A 322 1.80 -2.76 27.48
CA ARG A 322 0.57 -3.55 27.30
C ARG A 322 -0.06 -3.29 25.94
N THR A 323 -0.09 -2.02 25.51
CA THR A 323 -0.59 -1.65 24.19
C THR A 323 0.22 -2.28 23.08
N ASP A 324 1.55 -2.20 23.15
CA ASP A 324 2.44 -2.85 22.17
C ASP A 324 2.19 -4.35 22.07
N ALA A 325 2.05 -5.04 23.21
CA ALA A 325 1.75 -6.47 23.24
C ALA A 325 0.42 -6.81 22.56
N ILE A 326 -0.64 -6.04 22.80
CA ILE A 326 -1.94 -6.23 22.14
C ILE A 326 -1.82 -5.97 20.64
N VAL A 327 -1.22 -4.85 20.25
CA VAL A 327 -1.09 -4.46 18.83
C VAL A 327 -0.22 -5.46 18.06
N ALA A 328 0.81 -6.03 18.71
CA ALA A 328 1.69 -7.02 18.11
C ALA A 328 1.00 -8.33 17.74
N THR A 329 -0.13 -8.67 18.38
CA THR A 329 -0.91 -9.87 18.04
C THR A 329 -1.41 -9.85 16.59
N LEU A 330 -1.67 -8.67 16.02
CA LEU A 330 -2.12 -8.48 14.64
C LEU A 330 -1.01 -7.93 13.74
N LEU A 331 -0.25 -6.95 14.24
CA LEU A 331 0.69 -6.14 13.45
C LEU A 331 2.16 -6.52 13.66
N GLY A 332 2.44 -7.63 14.35
CA GLY A 332 3.79 -8.10 14.65
C GLY A 332 4.56 -7.20 15.61
N GLU A 333 5.75 -7.64 16.03
CA GLU A 333 6.59 -6.91 16.99
C GLU A 333 7.09 -5.56 16.43
N ALA A 334 7.14 -4.55 17.30
CA ALA A 334 7.79 -3.28 16.97
C ALA A 334 9.29 -3.50 16.72
N PRO A 335 9.90 -2.83 15.72
CA PRO A 335 11.35 -2.93 15.50
C PRO A 335 12.14 -2.54 16.77
N LYS A 336 13.33 -3.13 16.95
CA LYS A 336 14.27 -2.61 17.97
C LYS A 336 14.91 -1.31 17.48
N ALA A 337 15.27 -0.43 18.41
CA ALA A 337 16.05 0.77 18.10
C ALA A 337 17.31 0.36 17.32
N PRO A 338 17.65 1.07 16.22
CA PRO A 338 18.83 0.73 15.44
C PRO A 338 20.08 0.82 16.31
N SER A 339 20.83 -0.27 16.44
CA SER A 339 22.11 -0.27 17.16
C SER A 339 23.17 0.44 16.32
N ASN A 340 23.85 1.41 16.92
CA ASN A 340 25.01 2.10 16.35
C ASN A 340 26.25 1.17 16.40
N GLN A 341 26.27 0.12 15.57
CA GLN A 341 27.50 -0.62 15.27
C GLN A 341 27.59 -0.91 13.76
N ASP A 342 28.76 -0.52 13.25
CA ASP A 342 29.41 -0.87 11.99
C ASP A 342 29.13 -0.01 10.74
N ILE A 343 29.95 1.02 10.56
CA ILE A 343 30.37 1.48 9.23
C ILE A 343 31.89 1.67 9.21
N ARG A 344 32.60 0.64 8.71
CA ARG A 344 33.83 0.71 7.92
C ARG A 344 34.26 -0.73 7.60
N VAL A 345 34.51 -1.02 6.31
CA VAL A 345 35.66 -1.81 5.79
C VAL A 345 35.48 -2.17 4.29
N LEU A 346 36.49 -1.73 3.52
CA LEU A 346 37.13 -2.22 2.27
C LEU A 346 36.33 -2.62 1.01
N PHE A 347 36.61 -1.93 -0.10
CA PHE A 347 36.51 -2.44 -1.48
C PHE A 347 37.91 -2.44 -2.10
N GLU A 348 38.41 -3.61 -2.49
CA GLU A 348 39.61 -3.76 -3.32
C GLU A 348 39.20 -4.47 -4.60
N GLU A 349 38.74 -3.74 -5.63
CA GLU A 349 38.67 -4.18 -7.03
C GLU A 349 38.07 -3.05 -7.91
N GLN A 350 38.87 -2.48 -8.82
CA GLN A 350 38.48 -1.35 -9.68
C GLN A 350 37.21 -1.57 -10.51
N LYS A 351 36.90 -2.81 -10.91
CA LYS A 351 35.73 -3.13 -11.76
C LYS A 351 34.39 -3.07 -11.02
N LEU A 352 34.35 -3.36 -9.72
CA LEU A 352 33.10 -3.25 -8.94
C LEU A 352 32.66 -1.80 -8.77
N GLU A 353 33.62 -0.87 -8.73
CA GLU A 353 33.36 0.54 -8.52
C GLU A 353 32.60 1.17 -9.69
N GLU A 354 32.94 0.81 -10.93
CA GLU A 354 32.20 1.26 -12.12
C GLU A 354 30.72 0.81 -12.11
N HIS A 355 30.46 -0.47 -11.83
CA HIS A 355 29.09 -1.01 -11.79
C HIS A 355 28.26 -0.40 -10.64
N LEU A 356 28.90 -0.16 -9.48
CA LEU A 356 28.26 0.52 -8.36
C LEU A 356 27.94 1.98 -8.70
N GLN A 357 28.86 2.71 -9.34
CA GLN A 357 28.63 4.09 -9.77
C GLN A 357 27.50 4.18 -10.80
N GLU A 358 27.43 3.24 -11.75
CA GLU A 358 26.31 3.17 -12.71
C GLU A 358 24.97 2.92 -12.03
N ILE A 359 24.91 2.04 -11.03
CA ILE A 359 23.70 1.85 -10.25
C ILE A 359 23.37 3.15 -9.53
N LEU A 360 24.29 3.72 -8.75
CA LEU A 360 24.07 4.96 -7.99
C LEU A 360 23.67 6.15 -8.89
N ALA A 361 24.09 6.17 -10.16
CA ALA A 361 23.71 7.17 -11.16
C ALA A 361 22.25 7.03 -11.67
N ILE A 362 21.56 5.91 -11.44
CA ILE A 362 20.15 5.76 -11.80
C ILE A 362 19.33 6.74 -10.93
N PRO A 363 18.57 7.69 -11.54
CA PRO A 363 17.86 8.72 -10.80
C PRO A 363 16.70 8.14 -9.99
N LEU A 364 16.71 8.37 -8.67
CA LEU A 364 15.61 8.04 -7.79
C LEU A 364 14.56 9.15 -7.82
N LEU A 365 13.31 8.81 -8.18
CA LEU A 365 12.16 9.69 -8.03
C LEU A 365 11.81 9.77 -6.53
N SER A 366 12.36 10.74 -5.80
CA SER A 366 12.04 10.93 -4.38
C SER A 366 12.18 12.37 -3.87
N ARG A 367 11.43 12.69 -2.80
CA ARG A 367 11.42 13.97 -2.07
C ARG A 367 12.56 14.13 -1.06
N HIS A 368 13.28 13.06 -0.69
CA HIS A 368 14.34 13.07 0.33
C HIS A 368 15.65 12.45 -0.15
N LYS A 369 16.31 13.11 -1.11
CA LYS A 369 17.49 12.62 -1.84
C LYS A 369 18.58 11.99 -0.95
N GLU A 370 18.92 12.58 0.19
CA GLU A 370 20.02 12.09 1.04
C GLU A 370 19.70 10.79 1.79
N ARG A 371 18.50 10.67 2.38
CA ARG A 371 18.07 9.46 3.11
C ARG A 371 17.90 8.27 2.18
N ASP A 372 17.29 8.51 1.02
CA ASP A 372 17.03 7.47 0.03
C ASP A 372 18.32 6.94 -0.58
N GLU A 373 19.30 7.82 -0.78
CA GLU A 373 20.64 7.46 -1.20
C GLU A 373 21.39 6.66 -0.12
N GLN A 374 21.17 6.97 1.15
CA GLN A 374 21.72 6.19 2.27
C GLN A 374 21.11 4.78 2.34
N THR A 375 19.78 4.64 2.26
CA THR A 375 19.09 3.34 2.19
C THR A 375 19.60 2.53 1.01
N ARG A 376 19.72 3.16 -0.16
CA ARG A 376 20.24 2.52 -1.37
C ARG A 376 21.65 1.98 -1.17
N ARG A 377 22.54 2.76 -0.54
CA ARG A 377 23.91 2.34 -0.22
C ARG A 377 23.92 1.18 0.78
N SER A 378 23.10 1.23 1.83
CA SER A 378 22.94 0.13 2.77
C SER A 378 22.43 -1.15 2.10
N PHE A 379 21.48 -1.02 1.17
CA PHE A 379 21.01 -2.15 0.36
C PHE A 379 22.13 -2.75 -0.47
N LEU A 380 22.87 -1.92 -1.24
CA LEU A 380 23.96 -2.42 -2.09
C LEU A 380 25.04 -3.12 -1.26
N GLN A 381 25.35 -2.61 -0.06
CA GLN A 381 26.26 -3.27 0.86
C GLN A 381 25.74 -4.65 1.30
N LYS A 382 24.47 -4.73 1.74
CA LYS A 382 23.87 -6.00 2.19
C LYS A 382 23.74 -7.00 1.03
N PHE A 383 23.35 -6.52 -0.16
CA PHE A 383 23.25 -7.32 -1.38
C PHE A 383 24.60 -7.94 -1.76
N LEU A 384 25.67 -7.14 -1.78
CA LEU A 384 27.03 -7.61 -2.08
C LEU A 384 27.53 -8.62 -1.03
N LYS A 385 27.30 -8.34 0.25
CA LYS A 385 27.66 -9.25 1.33
C LYS A 385 26.98 -10.61 1.13
N VAL A 386 25.67 -10.60 0.89
CA VAL A 386 24.89 -11.82 0.69
C VAL A 386 25.29 -12.57 -0.59
N ALA A 387 25.52 -11.86 -1.70
CA ALA A 387 26.01 -12.48 -2.93
C ALA A 387 27.35 -13.20 -2.71
N LYS A 388 28.27 -12.60 -1.95
CA LYS A 388 29.55 -13.22 -1.56
C LYS A 388 29.35 -14.42 -0.63
N GLU A 389 28.50 -14.30 0.39
CA GLU A 389 28.16 -15.42 1.30
C GLU A 389 27.61 -16.64 0.55
N GLN A 390 26.89 -16.38 -0.55
CA GLN A 390 26.26 -17.40 -1.39
C GLN A 390 27.17 -17.91 -2.52
N ASN A 391 28.44 -17.51 -2.56
CA ASN A 391 29.40 -17.86 -3.61
C ASN A 391 28.91 -17.51 -5.04
N ALA A 392 28.16 -16.41 -5.16
CA ALA A 392 27.59 -15.96 -6.42
C ALA A 392 28.60 -15.13 -7.23
N ASP A 393 28.46 -15.09 -8.57
CA ASP A 393 29.20 -14.14 -9.39
C ASP A 393 28.68 -12.72 -9.12
N VAL A 394 29.46 -11.97 -8.34
CA VAL A 394 29.11 -10.62 -7.89
C VAL A 394 28.98 -9.64 -9.06
N THR A 395 29.79 -9.80 -10.11
CA THR A 395 29.75 -8.92 -11.28
C THR A 395 28.45 -9.15 -12.05
N LEU A 396 28.12 -10.42 -12.29
CA LEU A 396 26.86 -10.80 -12.91
C LEU A 396 25.65 -10.36 -12.06
N ALA A 397 25.74 -10.51 -10.73
CA ALA A 397 24.69 -10.10 -9.81
C ALA A 397 24.41 -8.60 -9.87
N LEU A 398 25.46 -7.78 -9.92
CA LEU A 398 25.34 -6.32 -10.04
C LEU A 398 24.78 -5.89 -11.39
N ASP A 399 25.21 -6.53 -12.49
CA ASP A 399 24.68 -6.21 -13.83
C ASP A 399 23.18 -6.52 -13.94
N GLN A 400 22.76 -7.69 -13.44
CA GLN A 400 21.35 -8.06 -13.45
C GLN A 400 20.53 -7.19 -12.48
N LEU A 401 21.08 -6.84 -11.32
CA LEU A 401 20.46 -5.89 -10.40
C LEU A 401 20.27 -4.51 -11.05
N LYS A 402 21.26 -4.02 -11.79
CA LYS A 402 21.18 -2.76 -12.53
C LYS A 402 20.04 -2.77 -13.55
N ASP A 403 19.97 -3.81 -14.37
CA ASP A 403 18.92 -3.95 -15.39
C ASP A 403 17.54 -4.11 -14.76
N PHE A 404 17.45 -4.87 -13.67
CA PHE A 404 16.23 -5.04 -12.90
C PHE A 404 15.74 -3.73 -12.31
N LEU A 405 16.61 -2.96 -11.64
CA LEU A 405 16.26 -1.66 -11.04
C LEU A 405 15.79 -0.63 -12.09
N LYS A 406 16.34 -0.68 -13.30
CA LYS A 406 15.86 0.11 -14.44
C LYS A 406 14.46 -0.33 -14.88
N ALA A 407 14.22 -1.64 -14.96
CA ALA A 407 12.94 -2.20 -15.38
C ALA A 407 11.81 -1.88 -14.38
N VAL A 408 12.04 -2.05 -13.07
CA VAL A 408 11.04 -1.71 -12.03
C VAL A 408 10.86 -0.21 -11.81
N ARG A 409 11.73 0.64 -12.39
CA ARG A 409 11.85 2.07 -12.04
C ARG A 409 11.89 2.26 -10.52
N ALA A 410 12.76 1.51 -9.86
CA ALA A 410 12.74 1.32 -8.41
C ALA A 410 12.66 2.64 -7.65
N LYS A 411 11.61 2.80 -6.83
CA LYS A 411 11.52 3.87 -5.84
C LYS A 411 12.44 3.56 -4.67
N SER A 412 12.79 4.56 -3.85
CA SER A 412 13.63 4.36 -2.68
C SER A 412 13.06 3.33 -1.69
N THR A 413 11.73 3.24 -1.61
CA THR A 413 10.98 2.25 -0.82
C THR A 413 11.24 0.80 -1.22
N PHE A 414 11.69 0.56 -2.46
CA PHE A 414 12.03 -0.77 -2.96
C PHE A 414 13.30 -1.32 -2.26
N PHE A 415 14.31 -0.47 -2.07
CA PHE A 415 15.53 -0.83 -1.35
C PHE A 415 15.25 -1.10 0.13
N ASP A 416 14.37 -0.31 0.75
CA ASP A 416 13.91 -0.55 2.12
C ASP A 416 13.20 -1.90 2.26
N LEU A 417 12.36 -2.29 1.28
CA LEU A 417 11.69 -3.59 1.26
C LEU A 417 12.70 -4.72 1.21
N LEU A 418 13.65 -4.67 0.27
CA LEU A 418 14.66 -5.72 0.13
C LEU A 418 15.60 -5.81 1.34
N LEU A 419 15.95 -4.69 1.98
CA LEU A 419 16.74 -4.70 3.20
C LEU A 419 16.04 -5.39 4.37
N ARG A 420 14.71 -5.26 4.45
CA ARG A 420 13.85 -5.82 5.50
C ARG A 420 13.54 -7.28 5.27
N GLU A 421 13.24 -7.65 4.03
CA GLU A 421 12.97 -9.03 3.62
C GLU A 421 14.27 -9.75 3.28
N GLU A 422 15.01 -10.17 4.31
CA GLU A 422 16.32 -10.80 4.13
C GLU A 422 16.25 -12.06 3.26
N HIS A 423 15.17 -12.83 3.36
CA HIS A 423 14.94 -13.98 2.49
C HIS A 423 14.87 -13.56 1.02
N LEU A 424 14.14 -12.47 0.72
CA LEU A 424 13.99 -11.98 -0.65
C LEU A 424 15.31 -11.44 -1.21
N LEU A 425 16.05 -10.67 -0.42
CA LEU A 425 17.38 -10.20 -0.81
C LEU A 425 18.31 -11.37 -1.08
N ARG A 426 18.27 -12.42 -0.25
CA ARG A 426 19.02 -13.66 -0.45
C ARG A 426 18.61 -14.40 -1.72
N GLU A 427 17.32 -14.52 -2.04
CA GLU A 427 16.87 -15.17 -3.27
C GLU A 427 17.25 -14.37 -4.52
N ILE A 428 17.09 -13.04 -4.52
CA ILE A 428 17.46 -12.19 -5.66
C ILE A 428 18.97 -12.17 -5.87
N ALA A 429 19.76 -11.98 -4.81
CA ALA A 429 21.22 -12.00 -4.89
C ALA A 429 21.73 -13.34 -5.42
N TRP A 430 21.12 -14.43 -4.95
CA TRP A 430 21.44 -15.76 -5.42
C TRP A 430 21.07 -15.93 -6.90
N LEU A 431 19.83 -15.64 -7.29
CA LEU A 431 19.36 -15.79 -8.67
C LEU A 431 20.21 -14.97 -9.65
N PHE A 432 20.45 -13.70 -9.32
CA PHE A 432 21.21 -12.76 -10.15
C PHE A 432 22.68 -13.12 -10.24
N GLY A 433 23.28 -13.74 -9.22
CA GLY A 433 24.68 -14.15 -9.28
C GLY A 433 24.91 -15.57 -9.83
N HIS A 434 23.88 -16.39 -10.01
CA HIS A 434 24.03 -17.77 -10.48
C HIS A 434 23.41 -18.04 -11.86
N SER A 435 22.49 -17.20 -12.35
CA SER A 435 21.89 -17.40 -13.68
C SER A 435 21.56 -16.10 -14.39
N ARG A 436 22.26 -15.85 -15.50
CA ARG A 436 21.93 -14.77 -16.45
C ARG A 436 20.58 -14.99 -17.12
N TYR A 437 20.18 -16.24 -17.34
CA TYR A 437 18.92 -16.55 -18.00
C TYR A 437 17.74 -16.24 -17.09
N LEU A 438 17.73 -16.79 -15.87
CA LEU A 438 16.60 -16.63 -14.95
C LEU A 438 16.49 -15.20 -14.42
N GLY A 439 17.63 -14.55 -14.12
CA GLY A 439 17.60 -13.14 -13.71
C GLY A 439 17.10 -12.21 -14.81
N ARG A 440 17.39 -12.48 -16.08
CA ARG A 440 16.80 -11.74 -17.21
C ARG A 440 15.28 -11.90 -17.31
N LEU A 441 14.72 -13.09 -17.04
CA LEU A 441 13.27 -13.27 -17.03
C LEU A 441 12.61 -12.32 -16.02
N LEU A 442 13.20 -12.20 -14.83
CA LEU A 442 12.73 -11.27 -13.80
C LEU A 442 12.95 -9.79 -14.18
N CYS A 443 14.01 -9.47 -14.92
CA CYS A 443 14.23 -8.12 -15.46
C CYS A 443 13.21 -7.74 -16.54
N PHE A 444 12.80 -8.69 -17.39
CA PHE A 444 11.81 -8.45 -18.45
C PHE A 444 10.37 -8.42 -17.93
N ARG A 445 10.08 -9.17 -16.86
CA ARG A 445 8.76 -9.22 -16.21
C ARG A 445 8.88 -9.02 -14.69
N PRO A 446 9.18 -7.80 -14.22
CA PRO A 446 9.38 -7.56 -12.80
C PRO A 446 8.16 -7.81 -11.91
N GLU A 447 6.96 -7.75 -12.46
CA GLU A 447 5.69 -8.15 -11.86
C GLU A 447 5.68 -9.61 -11.37
N LEU A 448 6.52 -10.48 -11.94
CA LEU A 448 6.66 -11.86 -11.48
C LEU A 448 7.37 -11.98 -10.13
N LEU A 449 7.98 -10.89 -9.63
CA LEU A 449 8.66 -10.88 -8.33
C LEU A 449 7.71 -11.31 -7.20
N ASP A 450 6.50 -10.79 -7.19
CA ASP A 450 5.53 -11.09 -6.14
C ASP A 450 5.10 -12.56 -6.21
N SER A 451 4.77 -13.05 -7.39
CA SER A 451 4.38 -14.46 -7.59
C SER A 451 5.55 -15.44 -7.34
N PHE A 452 6.78 -15.04 -7.60
CA PHE A 452 8.01 -15.81 -7.29
C PHE A 452 8.23 -15.94 -5.78
N ILE A 453 7.89 -14.90 -5.01
CA ILE A 453 7.98 -14.90 -3.55
C ILE A 453 6.91 -15.79 -2.94
N PHE A 454 5.65 -15.62 -3.38
CA PHE A 454 4.50 -16.21 -2.71
C PHE A 454 4.08 -17.58 -3.25
N ARG A 455 4.70 -18.06 -4.34
CA ARG A 455 4.41 -19.35 -5.00
C ARG A 455 2.91 -19.57 -5.27
N ASN A 456 2.17 -18.51 -5.58
CA ASN A 456 0.71 -18.55 -5.73
C ASN A 456 0.35 -18.65 -7.22
N GLN A 457 -0.55 -19.58 -7.59
CA GLN A 457 -0.78 -19.96 -9.00
C GLN A 457 -2.26 -20.04 -9.43
N ASP A 458 -3.20 -19.56 -8.61
CA ASP A 458 -4.62 -19.71 -8.91
C ASP A 458 -5.10 -18.69 -9.95
N LEU A 459 -5.15 -19.12 -11.21
CA LEU A 459 -5.80 -18.40 -12.31
C LEU A 459 -7.26 -18.85 -12.42
N LYS A 460 -8.20 -18.01 -11.99
CA LYS A 460 -9.63 -18.17 -12.26
C LYS A 460 -10.17 -16.90 -12.91
N THR A 461 -10.32 -16.94 -14.23
CA THR A 461 -10.92 -15.86 -15.02
C THR A 461 -11.76 -16.44 -16.15
N GLU A 462 -12.85 -15.75 -16.51
CA GLU A 462 -13.68 -16.08 -17.67
C GLU A 462 -13.24 -15.34 -18.93
N ASP A 463 -12.35 -14.36 -18.81
CA ASP A 463 -11.80 -13.59 -19.92
C ASP A 463 -10.57 -14.30 -20.53
N LEU A 464 -10.62 -14.57 -21.84
CA LEU A 464 -9.57 -15.29 -22.56
C LEU A 464 -8.26 -14.49 -22.66
N GLU A 465 -8.30 -13.17 -22.84
CA GLU A 465 -7.07 -12.37 -22.93
C GLU A 465 -6.34 -12.33 -21.59
N VAL A 466 -7.11 -12.16 -20.51
CA VAL A 466 -6.58 -12.23 -19.14
C VAL A 466 -6.05 -13.63 -18.82
N LEU A 467 -6.73 -14.69 -19.28
CA LEU A 467 -6.25 -16.05 -19.11
C LEU A 467 -4.92 -16.27 -19.82
N LEU A 468 -4.77 -15.83 -21.08
CA LEU A 468 -3.53 -16.00 -21.85
C LEU A 468 -2.35 -15.28 -21.21
N GLU A 469 -2.55 -14.05 -20.71
CA GLU A 469 -1.53 -13.34 -19.95
C GLU A 469 -1.12 -14.13 -18.70
N GLY A 470 -2.10 -14.61 -17.92
CA GLY A 470 -1.85 -15.42 -16.74
C GLY A 470 -1.14 -16.75 -17.02
N LEU A 471 -1.49 -17.44 -18.11
CA LEU A 471 -0.85 -18.71 -18.49
C LEU A 471 0.62 -18.53 -18.85
N ALA A 472 0.98 -17.45 -19.54
CA ALA A 472 2.38 -17.15 -19.83
C ALA A 472 3.15 -16.71 -18.60
N GLU A 473 2.54 -15.92 -17.71
CA GLU A 473 3.13 -15.60 -16.42
C GLU A 473 3.38 -16.86 -15.59
N LYS A 474 2.41 -17.77 -15.53
CA LYS A 474 2.53 -19.06 -14.84
C LYS A 474 3.70 -19.87 -15.39
N LYS A 475 3.86 -19.93 -16.72
CA LYS A 475 5.01 -20.60 -17.36
C LYS A 475 6.33 -19.99 -16.88
N LEU A 476 6.51 -18.69 -17.07
CA LEU A 476 7.76 -17.99 -16.75
C LEU A 476 8.09 -18.10 -15.27
N LEU A 477 7.09 -17.99 -14.42
CA LEU A 477 7.21 -18.15 -12.98
C LEU A 477 7.71 -19.55 -12.61
N ASN A 478 7.11 -20.61 -13.17
CA ASN A 478 7.57 -21.98 -12.93
C ASN A 478 9.00 -22.20 -13.45
N GLU A 479 9.38 -21.61 -14.59
CA GLU A 479 10.78 -21.65 -15.05
C GLU A 479 11.73 -21.00 -14.03
N ILE A 480 11.36 -19.87 -13.44
CA ILE A 480 12.18 -19.20 -12.42
C ILE A 480 12.25 -20.05 -11.14
N ILE A 481 11.12 -20.58 -10.66
CA ILE A 481 11.06 -21.38 -9.43
C ILE A 481 11.85 -22.69 -9.58
N GLU A 482 11.55 -23.48 -10.61
CA GLU A 482 12.18 -24.78 -10.81
C GLU A 482 13.63 -24.64 -11.29
N GLY A 483 13.94 -23.61 -12.07
CA GLY A 483 15.33 -23.26 -12.39
C GLY A 483 16.14 -22.86 -11.16
N SER A 484 15.54 -22.08 -10.25
CA SER A 484 16.17 -21.74 -8.96
C SER A 484 16.34 -22.99 -8.08
N ARG A 485 15.33 -23.86 -8.01
CA ARG A 485 15.45 -25.13 -7.26
C ARG A 485 16.53 -26.04 -7.85
N PHE A 486 16.58 -26.20 -9.17
CA PHE A 486 17.57 -27.01 -9.87
C PHE A 486 18.98 -26.50 -9.60
N LEU A 487 19.23 -25.19 -9.69
CA LEU A 487 20.55 -24.63 -9.41
C LEU A 487 20.99 -24.82 -7.94
N LYS A 488 20.05 -25.06 -7.00
CA LYS A 488 20.36 -25.43 -5.60
C LYS A 488 20.57 -26.93 -5.40
N THR A 489 19.75 -27.75 -6.05
CA THR A 489 19.62 -29.20 -5.76
C THR A 489 20.32 -30.10 -6.77
N HIS A 490 20.53 -29.59 -7.99
CA HIS A 490 21.03 -30.31 -9.16
C HIS A 490 20.16 -31.51 -9.58
N ASP A 491 18.90 -31.51 -9.15
CA ASP A 491 17.94 -32.58 -9.43
C ASP A 491 17.24 -32.35 -10.77
N VAL A 492 17.78 -32.96 -11.82
CA VAL A 492 17.22 -32.87 -13.18
C VAL A 492 15.84 -33.54 -13.28
N PRO A 493 15.63 -34.79 -12.81
CA PRO A 493 14.30 -35.42 -12.87
C PRO A 493 13.18 -34.59 -12.26
N SER A 494 13.39 -34.07 -11.03
CA SER A 494 12.36 -33.26 -10.38
C SER A 494 12.05 -31.98 -11.15
N MET A 495 13.07 -31.34 -11.74
CA MET A 495 12.89 -30.13 -12.55
C MET A 495 12.12 -30.44 -13.84
N THR A 496 12.49 -31.48 -14.58
CA THR A 496 11.82 -31.80 -15.86
C THR A 496 10.39 -32.27 -15.65
N GLN A 497 10.14 -33.02 -14.57
CA GLN A 497 8.79 -33.41 -14.18
C GLN A 497 7.94 -32.17 -13.86
N ALA A 498 8.42 -31.28 -13.00
CA ALA A 498 7.68 -30.07 -12.63
C ALA A 498 7.41 -29.13 -13.82
N LEU A 499 8.37 -29.01 -14.76
CA LEU A 499 8.18 -28.24 -15.98
C LEU A 499 7.16 -28.90 -16.93
N THR A 500 7.10 -30.24 -16.96
CA THR A 500 6.11 -30.99 -17.74
C THR A 500 4.71 -30.83 -17.14
N GLU A 501 4.56 -31.02 -15.82
CA GLU A 501 3.29 -30.82 -15.12
C GLU A 501 2.76 -29.39 -15.31
N SER A 502 3.66 -28.41 -15.35
CA SER A 502 3.33 -27.03 -15.68
C SER A 502 2.80 -26.88 -17.11
N ALA A 503 3.47 -27.50 -18.09
CA ALA A 503 3.05 -27.47 -19.49
C ALA A 503 1.66 -28.11 -19.64
N ASP A 504 1.41 -29.25 -18.99
CA ASP A 504 0.12 -29.94 -18.99
C ASP A 504 -0.97 -29.04 -18.43
N SER A 505 -0.76 -28.48 -17.23
CA SER A 505 -1.72 -27.59 -16.59
C SER A 505 -2.07 -26.39 -17.46
N ILE A 506 -1.08 -25.80 -18.13
CA ILE A 506 -1.27 -24.64 -18.99
C ILE A 506 -2.08 -25.01 -20.25
N VAL A 507 -1.71 -26.10 -20.92
CA VAL A 507 -2.39 -26.53 -22.14
C VAL A 507 -3.82 -26.98 -21.84
N ILE A 508 -4.05 -27.71 -20.75
CA ILE A 508 -5.38 -28.13 -20.30
C ILE A 508 -6.27 -26.91 -20.05
N ALA A 509 -5.79 -25.93 -19.26
CA ALA A 509 -6.56 -24.73 -18.96
C ALA A 509 -6.93 -23.93 -20.22
N LEU A 510 -5.99 -23.82 -21.18
CA LEU A 510 -6.25 -23.19 -22.47
C LEU A 510 -7.30 -23.95 -23.28
N MET A 511 -7.18 -25.28 -23.36
CA MET A 511 -8.13 -26.13 -24.09
C MET A 511 -9.53 -26.02 -23.48
N GLU A 512 -9.67 -26.05 -22.16
CA GLU A 512 -10.95 -25.93 -21.46
C GLU A 512 -11.61 -24.58 -21.74
N ALA A 513 -10.84 -23.49 -21.74
CA ALA A 513 -11.36 -22.17 -22.07
C ALA A 513 -11.83 -22.10 -23.54
N LEU A 514 -11.03 -22.61 -24.48
CA LEU A 514 -11.35 -22.58 -25.90
C LEU A 514 -12.52 -23.50 -26.28
N LYS A 515 -12.72 -24.60 -25.56
CA LYS A 515 -13.87 -25.52 -25.78
C LYS A 515 -15.22 -24.83 -25.55
N LYS A 516 -15.27 -23.74 -24.77
CA LYS A 516 -16.50 -22.95 -24.58
C LYS A 516 -16.93 -22.22 -25.87
N GLU A 517 -15.98 -21.76 -26.67
CA GLU A 517 -16.22 -21.04 -27.92
C GLU A 517 -16.21 -21.96 -29.15
N TYR A 518 -15.38 -23.01 -29.10
CA TYR A 518 -15.24 -24.02 -30.15
C TYR A 518 -15.48 -25.42 -29.55
N PRO A 519 -16.75 -25.85 -29.39
CA PRO A 519 -17.07 -27.18 -28.89
C PRO A 519 -16.38 -28.26 -29.75
N SER A 520 -15.56 -29.09 -29.10
CA SER A 520 -14.68 -30.06 -29.74
C SER A 520 -14.37 -31.20 -28.76
N GLU A 521 -14.47 -32.45 -29.23
CA GLU A 521 -14.04 -33.63 -28.47
C GLU A 521 -12.57 -34.00 -28.74
N ALA A 522 -11.89 -33.23 -29.62
CA ALA A 522 -10.48 -33.43 -29.88
C ALA A 522 -9.63 -33.30 -28.60
N SER A 523 -8.69 -34.22 -28.47
CA SER A 523 -7.70 -34.32 -27.40
C SER A 523 -6.29 -34.16 -27.97
N ILE A 524 -5.34 -33.82 -27.12
CA ILE A 524 -3.93 -33.72 -27.50
C ILE A 524 -3.21 -34.97 -26.99
N LEU A 525 -2.46 -35.64 -27.86
CA LEU A 525 -1.42 -36.58 -27.42
C LEU A 525 -0.08 -35.86 -27.45
N ALA A 526 0.52 -35.72 -26.27
CA ALA A 526 1.87 -35.19 -26.11
C ALA A 526 2.90 -36.21 -26.63
N LEU A 527 3.90 -35.72 -27.36
CA LEU A 527 4.97 -36.51 -27.95
C LEU A 527 6.33 -35.92 -27.57
N GLY A 528 7.40 -36.51 -28.08
CA GLY A 528 8.76 -36.00 -27.89
C GLY A 528 9.12 -35.86 -26.42
N LYS A 529 9.77 -34.75 -26.07
CA LYS A 529 10.17 -34.48 -24.67
C LYS A 529 8.98 -34.22 -23.76
N TRP A 530 7.90 -33.64 -24.29
CA TRP A 530 6.71 -33.35 -23.51
C TRP A 530 5.99 -34.64 -23.11
N GLY A 531 5.77 -35.55 -24.07
CA GLY A 531 5.19 -36.87 -23.80
C GLY A 531 6.08 -37.82 -23.01
N ALA A 532 7.40 -37.58 -22.97
CA ALA A 532 8.34 -38.34 -22.16
C ALA A 532 8.51 -37.80 -20.72
N GLU A 533 7.79 -36.73 -20.35
CA GLU A 533 7.94 -36.03 -19.05
C GLU A 533 9.34 -35.41 -18.83
N GLU A 534 10.02 -35.06 -19.93
CA GLU A 534 11.39 -34.54 -19.96
C GLU A 534 11.45 -33.09 -20.48
N THR A 535 10.40 -32.30 -20.23
CA THR A 535 10.33 -30.91 -20.68
C THR A 535 11.39 -30.04 -19.99
N GLY A 536 12.14 -29.26 -20.77
CA GLY A 536 13.10 -28.27 -20.27
C GLY A 536 12.65 -26.83 -20.53
N PHE A 537 13.40 -25.83 -20.05
CA PHE A 537 13.04 -24.40 -20.10
C PHE A 537 12.69 -23.84 -21.50
N ARG A 538 13.17 -24.46 -22.57
CA ARG A 538 12.91 -24.02 -23.95
C ARG A 538 12.45 -25.17 -24.85
N SER A 539 11.87 -26.21 -24.27
CA SER A 539 11.31 -27.29 -25.06
C SER A 539 10.12 -26.80 -25.89
N ASP A 540 10.07 -27.25 -27.13
CA ASP A 540 8.86 -27.18 -27.94
C ASP A 540 7.87 -28.22 -27.44
N LEU A 541 6.57 -27.94 -27.59
CA LEU A 541 5.53 -28.92 -27.32
C LEU A 541 5.24 -29.72 -28.59
N ASP A 542 5.79 -30.93 -28.64
CA ASP A 542 5.50 -31.90 -29.70
C ASP A 542 4.12 -32.52 -29.45
N MET A 543 3.21 -32.40 -30.41
CA MET A 543 1.84 -32.86 -30.17
C MET A 543 1.07 -33.27 -31.42
N ILE A 544 0.05 -34.10 -31.23
CA ILE A 544 -0.95 -34.45 -32.25
C ILE A 544 -2.37 -34.27 -31.70
N PHE A 545 -3.28 -33.75 -32.52
CA PHE A 545 -4.69 -33.63 -32.17
C PHE A 545 -5.46 -34.86 -32.67
N VAL A 546 -6.18 -35.51 -31.76
CA VAL A 546 -6.90 -36.75 -32.03
C VAL A 546 -8.36 -36.61 -31.60
N HIS A 547 -9.27 -37.00 -32.48
CA HIS A 547 -10.71 -36.97 -32.22
C HIS A 547 -11.27 -38.41 -32.10
N PRO A 548 -12.16 -38.72 -31.15
CA PRO A 548 -12.67 -40.08 -30.94
C PRO A 548 -13.48 -40.62 -32.13
N GLY A 549 -14.23 -39.75 -32.80
CA GLY A 549 -14.92 -40.04 -34.07
C GLY A 549 -14.27 -39.33 -35.27
N ASN A 550 -15.07 -39.01 -36.30
CA ASN A 550 -14.59 -38.28 -37.47
C ASN A 550 -14.49 -36.76 -37.20
N PRO A 551 -13.30 -36.13 -37.37
CA PRO A 551 -13.11 -34.70 -37.16
C PRO A 551 -14.08 -33.84 -37.99
N GLN A 552 -14.65 -32.82 -37.35
CA GLN A 552 -15.48 -31.81 -37.98
C GLN A 552 -14.71 -30.49 -38.16
N GLU A 553 -15.28 -29.56 -38.92
CA GLU A 553 -14.68 -28.24 -39.14
C GLU A 553 -14.47 -27.44 -37.83
N THR A 554 -15.31 -27.66 -36.82
CA THR A 554 -15.17 -27.09 -35.47
C THR A 554 -13.91 -27.59 -34.77
N ASP A 555 -13.56 -28.87 -34.89
CA ASP A 555 -12.34 -29.45 -34.30
C ASP A 555 -11.07 -28.88 -34.95
N LEU A 556 -11.11 -28.69 -36.28
CA LEU A 556 -10.00 -28.04 -36.99
C LEU A 556 -9.83 -26.58 -36.55
N ARG A 557 -10.93 -25.84 -36.33
CA ARG A 557 -10.87 -24.47 -35.80
C ARG A 557 -10.35 -24.43 -34.37
N PHE A 558 -10.80 -25.35 -33.52
CA PHE A 558 -10.32 -25.53 -32.16
C PHE A 558 -8.80 -25.79 -32.14
N ALA A 559 -8.32 -26.79 -32.88
CA ALA A 559 -6.89 -27.11 -32.94
C ALA A 559 -6.04 -25.94 -33.45
N LYS A 560 -6.45 -25.27 -34.53
CA LYS A 560 -5.78 -24.06 -35.03
C LYS A 560 -5.73 -22.96 -33.97
N ARG A 561 -6.81 -22.78 -33.21
CA ARG A 561 -6.88 -21.76 -32.16
C ARG A 561 -6.00 -22.11 -30.97
N VAL A 562 -5.95 -23.35 -30.53
CA VAL A 562 -5.01 -23.81 -29.47
C VAL A 562 -3.57 -23.50 -29.89
N ILE A 563 -3.17 -23.89 -31.10
CA ILE A 563 -1.81 -23.63 -31.61
C ILE A 563 -1.51 -22.13 -31.63
N SER A 564 -2.36 -21.33 -32.26
CA SER A 564 -2.20 -19.88 -32.33
C SER A 564 -2.11 -19.25 -30.94
N ARG A 565 -2.92 -19.68 -29.97
CA ARG A 565 -2.88 -19.12 -28.61
C ARG A 565 -1.65 -19.53 -27.79
N LEU A 566 -1.05 -20.68 -28.09
CA LEU A 566 0.23 -21.06 -27.49
C LEU A 566 1.41 -20.30 -28.11
N THR A 567 1.38 -20.07 -29.43
CA THR A 567 2.54 -19.55 -30.19
C THR A 567 2.55 -18.04 -30.37
N ASP A 568 1.38 -17.40 -30.51
CA ASP A 568 1.29 -15.98 -30.83
C ASP A 568 1.69 -15.12 -29.63
N SER A 569 2.29 -13.96 -29.89
CA SER A 569 2.64 -13.02 -28.84
C SER A 569 1.39 -12.30 -28.34
N HIS A 570 1.12 -12.39 -27.05
CA HIS A 570 0.11 -11.62 -26.33
C HIS A 570 0.77 -10.69 -25.30
N ARG A 571 -0.01 -9.97 -24.48
CA ARG A 571 0.50 -8.98 -23.50
C ARG A 571 1.55 -9.59 -22.54
N GLY A 572 1.35 -10.85 -22.14
CA GLY A 572 2.29 -11.64 -21.33
C GLY A 572 3.43 -12.38 -22.08
N GLY A 573 3.62 -12.20 -23.39
CA GLY A 573 4.62 -12.94 -24.19
C GLY A 573 4.03 -14.05 -25.05
N SER A 574 4.81 -15.06 -25.44
CA SER A 574 4.31 -16.31 -26.05
C SER A 574 4.36 -17.42 -25.01
N ILE A 575 3.37 -18.31 -24.98
CA ILE A 575 3.33 -19.40 -24.00
C ILE A 575 4.35 -20.49 -24.39
N TYR A 576 4.06 -21.30 -25.39
CA TYR A 576 4.98 -22.35 -25.85
C TYR A 576 5.10 -22.36 -27.38
N PRO A 577 6.32 -22.56 -27.91
CA PRO A 577 6.46 -23.02 -29.28
C PRO A 577 5.86 -24.42 -29.42
N VAL A 578 5.22 -24.67 -30.56
CA VAL A 578 4.51 -25.92 -30.85
C VAL A 578 5.13 -26.57 -32.07
N ASP A 579 5.44 -27.87 -31.98
CA ASP A 579 5.89 -28.68 -33.10
C ASP A 579 4.86 -29.76 -33.44
N LEU A 580 4.45 -29.77 -34.70
CA LEU A 580 3.43 -30.68 -35.23
C LEU A 580 4.00 -31.60 -36.30
N ARG A 581 5.34 -31.68 -36.44
CA ARG A 581 5.99 -32.49 -37.48
C ARG A 581 5.78 -33.99 -37.28
N LEU A 582 5.53 -34.43 -36.05
CA LEU A 582 5.31 -35.83 -35.69
C LEU A 582 3.89 -36.35 -35.98
N ARG A 583 2.98 -35.48 -36.45
CA ARG A 583 1.64 -35.94 -36.85
C ARG A 583 1.70 -36.88 -38.07
N PRO A 584 0.72 -37.78 -38.25
CA PRO A 584 0.66 -38.68 -39.41
C PRO A 584 0.84 -37.92 -40.73
N SER A 585 1.71 -38.42 -41.61
CA SER A 585 2.10 -37.75 -42.87
C SER A 585 2.75 -36.35 -42.71
N GLY A 586 3.23 -36.01 -41.51
CA GLY A 586 3.96 -34.79 -41.19
C GLY A 586 3.22 -33.52 -41.60
N LYS A 587 3.94 -32.57 -42.21
CA LYS A 587 3.34 -31.27 -42.62
C LYS A 587 2.22 -31.40 -43.66
N ALA A 588 2.18 -32.49 -44.42
CA ALA A 588 1.17 -32.73 -45.46
C ALA A 588 -0.09 -33.44 -44.92
N GLY A 589 -0.03 -33.99 -43.70
CA GLY A 589 -1.14 -34.69 -43.09
C GLY A 589 -2.16 -33.80 -42.37
N PRO A 590 -3.33 -34.38 -42.01
CA PRO A 590 -4.42 -33.65 -41.37
C PRO A 590 -3.98 -33.08 -40.02
N LEU A 591 -4.51 -31.90 -39.67
CA LEU A 591 -4.19 -31.25 -38.39
C LEU A 591 -4.83 -31.96 -37.20
N VAL A 592 -6.03 -32.50 -37.40
CA VAL A 592 -6.78 -33.32 -36.46
C VAL A 592 -7.09 -34.63 -37.16
N ILE A 593 -6.75 -35.75 -36.54
CA ILE A 593 -6.98 -37.10 -37.10
C ILE A 593 -8.02 -37.84 -36.25
N SER A 594 -8.83 -38.71 -36.84
CA SER A 594 -9.68 -39.61 -36.04
C SER A 594 -8.85 -40.67 -35.32
N TRP A 595 -9.36 -41.20 -34.22
CA TRP A 595 -8.73 -42.32 -33.52
C TRP A 595 -8.55 -43.54 -34.44
N ALA A 596 -9.56 -43.85 -35.25
CA ALA A 596 -9.50 -44.96 -36.20
C ALA A 596 -8.39 -44.77 -37.25
N GLU A 597 -8.32 -43.59 -37.89
CA GLU A 597 -7.27 -43.30 -38.88
C GLU A 597 -5.87 -43.26 -38.26
N LEU A 598 -5.74 -42.81 -37.00
CA LEU A 598 -4.46 -42.86 -36.29
C LEU A 598 -4.04 -44.30 -36.02
N GLN A 599 -4.97 -45.18 -35.61
CA GLN A 599 -4.70 -46.60 -35.42
C GLN A 599 -4.30 -47.31 -36.71
N ASP A 600 -4.93 -46.97 -37.83
CA ASP A 600 -4.59 -47.56 -39.14
C ASP A 600 -3.23 -47.08 -39.67
N TYR A 601 -2.78 -45.89 -39.27
CA TYR A 601 -1.50 -45.32 -39.69
C TYR A 601 -0.30 -45.89 -38.91
N LEU A 602 -0.47 -46.20 -37.62
CA LEU A 602 0.56 -46.74 -36.72
C LEU A 602 0.78 -48.24 -36.96
#